data_AF-A0A523QZ14-F1
#
_entry.id   AF-A0A523QZ14-F1
#
_cell.length_a   1.000
_cell.length_b   1.000
_cell.length_c   1.000
_cell.angle_alpha   90.00
_cell.angle_beta   90.00
_cell.angle_gamma   90.00
#
_symmetry.space_group_name_H-M   'P 1'
#
loop_
_entity.id
_entity.type
_entity.pdbx_description
1 polymer ?
#
loop_
_entity_poly.entity_id
_entity_poly.type
_entity_poly.pdbx_seq_one_letter_code
_entity_poly.pdbx_strand_id
1 'polypeptide(L)'
;MKKLALLLFLCLALVLSFSCGKKPPPGDLFGEEEPIIIEEEEEGELTEEMEEMEEFVEEEEVTEFEETPPPPPTPSTVYRVQVGAFYSSAGANKRKARASSLFNKPVYVEYIAPYYKVRVGDFASKSEAESYKSVVRSYFFDAFVAEAAP
;
A
#
# COMPACT_ATOMS: atom_id res chain seq x y z
N MET A 1 -42.35 -15.08 34.63
CA MET A 1 -40.91 -14.73 34.48
C MET A 1 -40.03 -15.92 34.07
N LYS A 2 -40.15 -17.10 34.69
CA LYS A 2 -39.31 -18.29 34.38
C LYS A 2 -39.39 -18.76 32.92
N LYS A 3 -40.59 -18.74 32.31
CA LYS A 3 -40.81 -19.12 30.89
C LYS A 3 -40.19 -18.12 29.91
N LEU A 4 -40.18 -16.82 30.26
CA LEU A 4 -39.57 -15.77 29.45
C LEU A 4 -38.03 -15.85 29.51
N ALA A 5 -37.48 -16.12 30.71
CA ALA A 5 -36.06 -16.37 30.88
C ALA A 5 -35.59 -17.63 30.13
N LEU A 6 -36.39 -18.70 30.15
CA LEU A 6 -36.10 -19.93 29.39
C LEU A 6 -36.13 -19.68 27.87
N LEU A 7 -37.08 -18.89 27.39
CA LEU A 7 -37.20 -18.54 25.98
C LEU A 7 -36.03 -17.63 25.53
N LEU A 8 -35.61 -16.67 26.36
CA LEU A 8 -34.44 -15.84 26.11
C LEU A 8 -33.13 -16.66 26.07
N PHE A 9 -32.97 -17.62 26.99
CA PHE A 9 -31.81 -18.52 26.97
C PHE A 9 -31.78 -19.41 25.73
N LEU A 10 -32.94 -19.93 25.30
CA LEU A 10 -33.07 -20.72 24.09
C LEU A 10 -32.70 -19.89 22.84
N CYS A 11 -33.20 -18.65 22.75
CA CYS A 11 -32.86 -17.75 21.66
C CYS A 11 -31.35 -17.43 21.64
N LEU A 12 -30.75 -17.13 22.79
CA LEU A 12 -29.31 -16.84 22.89
C LEU A 12 -28.45 -18.04 22.47
N ALA A 13 -28.81 -19.25 22.91
CA ALA A 13 -28.13 -20.47 22.50
C ALA A 13 -28.24 -20.74 20.99
N LEU A 14 -29.41 -20.41 20.39
CA LEU A 14 -29.64 -20.54 18.96
C LEU A 14 -28.77 -19.56 18.17
N VAL A 15 -28.64 -18.29 18.61
CA VAL A 15 -27.75 -17.31 17.96
C VAL A 15 -26.28 -17.73 18.02
N LEU A 16 -25.82 -18.29 19.15
CA LEU A 16 -24.44 -18.74 19.30
C LEU A 16 -24.09 -19.96 18.43
N SER A 17 -25.07 -20.80 18.10
CA SER A 17 -24.88 -22.03 17.31
C SER A 17 -24.72 -21.75 15.80
N PHE A 18 -25.26 -20.64 15.31
CA PHE A 18 -25.10 -20.22 13.90
C PHE A 18 -23.88 -19.32 13.65
N SER A 19 -23.09 -19.00 14.69
CA SER A 19 -21.87 -18.19 14.58
C SER A 19 -20.60 -19.05 14.40
N CYS A 20 -20.70 -20.18 13.69
CA CYS A 20 -19.54 -20.83 13.09
C CYS A 20 -19.41 -20.31 11.65
N GLY A 21 -18.76 -19.15 11.51
CA GLY A 21 -18.31 -18.65 10.21
C GLY A 21 -17.43 -19.71 9.56
N LYS A 22 -17.91 -20.29 8.45
CA LYS A 22 -17.18 -21.25 7.61
C LYS A 22 -15.77 -20.70 7.34
N LYS A 23 -14.74 -21.43 7.79
CA LYS A 23 -13.36 -21.24 7.35
C LYS A 23 -13.39 -21.27 5.81
N PRO A 24 -12.86 -20.24 5.11
CA PRO A 24 -12.85 -20.27 3.66
C PRO A 24 -12.05 -21.51 3.21
N PRO A 25 -12.55 -22.26 2.21
CA PRO A 25 -11.85 -23.43 1.72
C PRO A 25 -10.45 -23.02 1.22
N PRO A 26 -9.42 -23.85 1.42
CA PRO A 26 -8.15 -23.66 0.72
C PRO A 26 -8.45 -23.63 -0.78
N GLY A 27 -7.96 -22.58 -1.44
CA GLY A 27 -8.25 -22.31 -2.84
C GLY A 27 -7.69 -23.41 -3.75
N ASP A 28 -8.53 -24.39 -4.06
CA ASP A 28 -8.44 -25.18 -5.28
C ASP A 28 -9.26 -24.47 -6.35
N LEU A 29 -8.61 -23.56 -7.06
CA LEU A 29 -9.01 -23.12 -8.38
C LEU A 29 -7.75 -23.10 -9.25
N PHE A 30 -7.16 -24.28 -9.46
CA PHE A 30 -6.57 -24.58 -10.75
C PHE A 30 -7.73 -24.71 -11.74
N GLY A 31 -8.31 -23.56 -12.09
CA GLY A 31 -9.10 -23.43 -13.30
C GLY A 31 -8.11 -23.43 -14.45
N GLU A 32 -8.28 -24.40 -15.32
CA GLU A 32 -7.51 -24.63 -16.53
C GLU A 32 -7.61 -23.38 -17.41
N GLU A 33 -6.64 -22.47 -17.31
CA GLU A 33 -6.48 -21.39 -18.28
C GLU A 33 -5.77 -21.98 -19.50
N GLU A 34 -6.52 -22.07 -20.59
CA GLU A 34 -5.99 -22.37 -21.92
C GLU A 34 -4.81 -21.43 -22.24
N PRO A 35 -3.73 -21.94 -22.86
CA PRO A 35 -2.56 -21.13 -23.13
C PRO A 35 -2.92 -20.02 -24.13
N ILE A 36 -2.89 -18.77 -23.66
CA ILE A 36 -2.85 -17.60 -24.55
C ILE A 36 -1.48 -17.63 -25.22
N ILE A 37 -1.48 -17.97 -26.51
CA ILE A 37 -0.32 -17.83 -27.39
C ILE A 37 -0.03 -16.34 -27.47
N ILE A 38 1.00 -15.89 -26.76
CA ILE A 38 1.57 -14.57 -26.94
C ILE A 38 2.50 -14.70 -28.14
N GLU A 39 2.06 -14.16 -29.28
CA GLU A 39 2.90 -13.97 -30.45
C GLU A 39 4.04 -13.01 -30.06
N GLU A 40 5.27 -13.50 -30.21
CA GLU A 40 6.50 -12.75 -30.00
C GLU A 40 6.65 -11.75 -31.15
N GLU A 41 6.28 -10.48 -30.93
CA GLU A 41 6.63 -9.38 -31.82
C GLU A 41 7.99 -8.78 -31.41
N GLU A 42 9.00 -9.29 -32.11
CA GLU A 42 10.12 -8.60 -32.75
C GLU A 42 10.89 -7.53 -31.95
N GLU A 43 12.11 -7.91 -31.59
CA GLU A 43 13.17 -7.06 -31.07
C GLU A 43 13.47 -5.89 -32.03
N GLY A 44 13.04 -4.70 -31.65
CA GLY A 44 13.49 -3.46 -32.26
C GLY A 44 14.87 -3.07 -31.73
N GLU A 45 15.91 -3.49 -32.45
CA GLU A 45 17.24 -2.87 -32.41
C GLU A 45 17.13 -1.34 -32.55
N LEU A 46 17.75 -0.60 -31.64
CA LEU A 46 18.03 0.83 -31.86
C LEU A 46 19.47 1.13 -31.45
N THR A 47 20.35 0.87 -32.42
CA THR A 47 21.53 1.65 -32.83
C THR A 47 22.24 2.52 -31.79
N GLU A 48 23.47 2.12 -31.49
CA GLU A 48 24.58 2.96 -31.03
C GLU A 48 24.88 4.08 -32.04
N GLU A 49 24.95 5.34 -31.60
CA GLU A 49 25.89 6.38 -32.07
C GLU A 49 26.08 7.37 -30.89
N MET A 50 27.21 7.36 -30.19
CA MET A 50 28.37 8.23 -30.41
C MET A 50 28.04 9.73 -30.36
N GLU A 51 28.33 10.36 -29.21
CA GLU A 51 28.61 11.80 -29.18
C GLU A 51 29.84 12.06 -28.32
N GLU A 52 30.89 12.45 -29.03
CA GLU A 52 32.17 12.97 -28.57
C GLU A 52 31.96 14.37 -28.00
N MET A 53 32.42 14.65 -26.77
CA MET A 53 32.52 16.04 -26.32
C MET A 53 33.64 16.24 -25.29
N GLU A 54 34.74 16.75 -25.84
CA GLU A 54 35.58 17.85 -25.34
C GLU A 54 36.32 17.72 -24.00
N GLU A 55 37.63 17.57 -24.17
CA GLU A 55 38.73 18.09 -23.36
C GLU A 55 38.36 19.35 -22.55
N PHE A 56 38.43 19.27 -21.21
CA PHE A 56 38.38 20.44 -20.34
C PHE A 56 39.58 20.47 -19.40
N VAL A 57 40.38 21.50 -19.66
CA VAL A 57 41.58 22.03 -19.02
C VAL A 57 41.57 21.94 -17.49
N GLU A 58 42.68 21.43 -16.94
CA GLU A 58 43.10 21.63 -15.55
C GLU A 58 43.33 23.12 -15.27
N GLU A 59 42.58 23.69 -14.33
CA GLU A 59 43.01 24.88 -13.62
C GLU A 59 42.59 24.78 -12.14
N GLU A 60 43.59 24.54 -11.29
CA GLU A 60 43.50 24.74 -9.84
C GLU A 60 43.20 26.22 -9.55
N GLU A 61 42.17 26.58 -8.78
CA GLU A 61 42.32 27.59 -7.72
C GLU A 61 41.12 27.73 -6.77
N VAL A 62 41.47 27.83 -5.49
CA VAL A 62 40.77 28.39 -4.32
C VAL A 62 39.48 27.69 -3.84
N THR A 63 39.67 26.74 -2.92
CA THR A 63 38.64 26.31 -1.97
C THR A 63 38.34 27.43 -0.96
N GLU A 64 37.35 28.26 -1.26
CA GLU A 64 36.61 29.02 -0.26
C GLU A 64 35.37 28.19 0.12
N PHE A 65 35.43 27.50 1.25
CA PHE A 65 34.28 26.79 1.83
C PHE A 65 33.29 27.83 2.35
N GLU A 66 32.33 28.24 1.51
CA GLU A 66 31.07 28.78 2.03
C GLU A 66 30.37 27.67 2.81
N GLU A 67 30.30 27.80 4.14
CA GLU A 67 29.44 26.97 4.98
C GLU A 67 27.98 27.21 4.58
N THR A 68 27.47 26.39 3.66
CA THR A 68 26.02 26.32 3.42
C THR A 68 25.32 26.02 4.73
N PRO A 69 24.26 26.75 5.10
CA PRO A 69 23.52 26.47 6.32
C PRO A 69 23.07 25.00 6.33
N PRO A 70 23.12 24.32 7.48
CA PRO A 70 22.80 22.90 7.55
C PRO A 70 21.40 22.65 6.96
N PRO A 71 21.22 21.57 6.19
CA PRO A 71 19.93 21.28 5.59
C PRO A 71 18.86 21.19 6.70
N PRO A 72 17.65 21.71 6.46
CA PRO A 72 16.58 21.66 7.44
C PRO A 72 16.35 20.21 7.89
N PRO A 73 16.04 19.97 9.18
CA PRO A 73 15.85 18.63 9.69
C PRO A 73 14.74 17.93 8.91
N THR A 74 15.06 16.81 8.25
CA THR A 74 14.07 15.96 7.60
C THR A 74 13.11 15.42 8.68
N PRO A 75 11.78 15.46 8.45
CA PRO A 75 10.84 14.93 9.43
C PRO A 75 11.14 13.46 9.69
N SER A 76 11.39 13.11 10.95
CA SER A 76 11.78 11.75 11.37
C SER A 76 10.64 10.72 11.21
N THR A 77 9.42 11.17 10.95
CA THR A 77 8.22 10.34 10.95
C THR A 77 7.23 10.86 9.92
N VAL A 78 6.76 9.96 9.05
CA VAL A 78 5.70 10.24 8.07
C VAL A 78 4.44 9.49 8.50
N TYR A 79 3.29 10.10 8.34
CA TYR A 79 2.00 9.46 8.59
C TYR A 79 1.36 9.07 7.27
N ARG A 80 0.77 7.87 7.20
CA ARG A 80 0.04 7.37 6.04
C ARG A 80 -1.29 6.76 6.47
N VAL A 81 -2.28 6.74 5.58
CA VAL A 81 -3.56 6.06 5.86
C VAL A 81 -3.47 4.62 5.35
N GLN A 82 -3.47 3.64 6.25
CA GLN A 82 -3.51 2.23 5.88
C GLN A 82 -4.94 1.85 5.46
N VAL A 83 -5.07 1.20 4.30
CA VAL A 83 -6.33 0.78 3.69
C VAL A 83 -6.43 -0.73 3.50
N GLY A 84 -5.56 -1.50 4.14
CA GLY A 84 -5.62 -2.97 4.17
C GLY A 84 -4.30 -3.63 4.56
N ALA A 85 -4.38 -4.90 4.93
CA ALA A 85 -3.25 -5.79 5.17
C ALA A 85 -3.56 -7.17 4.58
N PHE A 86 -2.64 -7.72 3.79
CA PHE A 86 -2.87 -8.94 3.01
C PHE A 86 -1.74 -9.95 3.21
N TYR A 87 -2.03 -11.25 3.17
CA TYR A 87 -0.99 -12.29 3.14
C TYR A 87 -0.35 -12.45 1.75
N SER A 88 -1.07 -12.07 0.69
CA SER A 88 -0.60 -12.18 -0.70
C SER A 88 -0.27 -10.81 -1.29
N SER A 89 0.86 -10.72 -1.98
CA SER A 89 1.29 -9.53 -2.72
C SER A 89 0.29 -9.17 -3.82
N ALA A 90 -0.28 -10.15 -4.52
CA ALA A 90 -1.29 -9.93 -5.56
C ALA A 90 -2.55 -9.26 -5.00
N GLY A 91 -3.02 -9.70 -3.81
CA GLY A 91 -4.15 -9.08 -3.12
C GLY A 91 -3.86 -7.63 -2.72
N ALA A 92 -2.65 -7.37 -2.22
CA ALA A 92 -2.20 -6.02 -1.89
C ALA A 92 -2.09 -5.12 -3.13
N ASN A 93 -1.55 -5.62 -4.23
CA ASN A 93 -1.43 -4.89 -5.49
C ASN A 93 -2.80 -4.55 -6.09
N LYS A 94 -3.77 -5.47 -6.02
CA LYS A 94 -5.17 -5.18 -6.41
C LYS A 94 -5.77 -4.06 -5.55
N ARG A 95 -5.51 -4.07 -4.24
CA ARG A 95 -5.93 -2.99 -3.32
C ARG A 95 -5.22 -1.67 -3.65
N LYS A 96 -3.93 -1.69 -3.96
CA LYS A 96 -3.15 -0.53 -4.40
C LYS A 96 -3.75 0.07 -5.68
N ALA A 97 -3.96 -0.72 -6.72
CA ALA A 97 -4.53 -0.26 -7.98
C ALA A 97 -5.89 0.43 -7.78
N ARG A 98 -6.78 -0.17 -6.97
CA ARG A 98 -8.07 0.45 -6.62
C ARG A 98 -7.90 1.77 -5.85
N ALA A 99 -6.98 1.83 -4.89
CA ALA A 99 -6.75 3.07 -4.13
C ALA A 99 -6.16 4.17 -5.03
N SER A 100 -5.22 3.82 -5.91
CA SER A 100 -4.60 4.74 -6.88
C SER A 100 -5.60 5.30 -7.88
N SER A 101 -6.62 4.53 -8.29
CA SER A 101 -7.68 5.04 -9.17
C SER A 101 -8.68 5.96 -8.46
N LEU A 102 -8.79 5.88 -7.13
CA LEU A 102 -9.74 6.66 -6.33
C LEU A 102 -9.13 7.94 -5.76
N PHE A 103 -7.82 7.92 -5.49
CA PHE A 103 -7.15 8.99 -4.77
C PHE A 103 -5.98 9.53 -5.59
N ASN A 104 -5.92 10.85 -5.72
CA ASN A 104 -4.76 11.54 -6.28
C ASN A 104 -3.63 11.69 -5.24
N LYS A 105 -3.21 10.57 -4.64
CA LYS A 105 -2.11 10.48 -3.68
C LYS A 105 -1.32 9.20 -3.90
N PRO A 106 -0.01 9.18 -3.56
CA PRO A 106 0.80 7.98 -3.73
C PRO A 106 0.23 6.83 -2.89
N VAL A 107 0.33 5.61 -3.43
CA VAL A 107 -0.13 4.39 -2.75
C VAL A 107 0.99 3.37 -2.70
N TYR A 108 1.31 2.94 -1.49
CA TYR A 108 2.44 2.08 -1.17
C TYR A 108 1.95 0.69 -0.78
N VAL A 109 2.72 -0.32 -1.14
CA VAL A 109 2.61 -1.68 -0.62
C VAL A 109 3.93 -1.97 0.10
N GLU A 110 3.85 -2.20 1.40
CA GLU A 110 5.02 -2.44 2.25
C GLU A 110 4.88 -3.82 2.90
N TYR A 111 5.89 -4.67 2.76
CA TYR A 111 5.89 -5.96 3.43
C TYR A 111 6.43 -5.82 4.85
N ILE A 112 5.54 -6.00 5.83
CA ILE A 112 5.88 -6.11 7.25
C ILE A 112 5.37 -7.45 7.72
N ALA A 113 6.29 -8.41 7.88
CA ALA A 113 5.96 -9.81 8.11
C ALA A 113 4.87 -9.99 9.20
N PRO A 114 3.83 -10.80 8.95
CA PRO A 114 3.60 -11.63 7.76
C PRO A 114 2.76 -10.95 6.65
N TYR A 115 2.55 -9.63 6.69
CA TYR A 115 1.55 -8.94 5.87
C TYR A 115 2.16 -7.93 4.87
N TYR A 116 1.53 -7.84 3.71
CA TYR A 116 1.62 -6.71 2.79
C TYR A 116 0.62 -5.63 3.22
N LYS A 117 1.12 -4.52 3.76
CA LYS A 117 0.33 -3.37 4.19
C LYS A 117 0.16 -2.40 3.03
N VAL A 118 -1.07 -1.94 2.80
CA VAL A 118 -1.37 -0.97 1.74
C VAL A 118 -1.67 0.38 2.37
N ARG A 119 -0.90 1.41 2.00
CA ARG A 119 -0.92 2.73 2.64
C ARG A 119 -1.06 3.84 1.60
N VAL A 120 -1.81 4.90 1.92
CA VAL A 120 -2.13 6.00 1.01
C VAL A 120 -1.61 7.32 1.58
N GLY A 121 -0.97 8.09 0.70
CA GLY A 121 -0.45 9.43 0.96
C GLY A 121 0.80 9.44 1.84
N ASP A 122 1.35 10.63 1.97
CA ASP A 122 2.41 10.99 2.90
C ASP A 122 1.96 12.29 3.58
N PHE A 123 1.85 12.25 4.90
CA PHE A 123 1.36 13.36 5.71
C PHE A 123 2.39 13.73 6.75
N ALA A 124 2.65 15.03 6.91
CA ALA A 124 3.65 15.53 7.85
C ALA A 124 3.17 15.44 9.31
N SER A 125 1.85 15.41 9.52
CA SER A 125 1.26 15.32 10.85
C SER A 125 0.17 14.25 10.92
N LYS A 126 0.02 13.66 12.11
CA LYS A 126 -1.07 12.74 12.40
C LYS A 126 -2.44 13.38 12.16
N SER A 127 -2.62 14.65 12.52
CA SER A 127 -3.90 15.36 12.35
C SER A 127 -4.28 15.47 10.88
N GLU A 128 -3.33 15.80 10.01
CA GLU A 128 -3.56 15.90 8.57
C GLU A 128 -3.97 14.54 7.99
N ALA A 129 -3.26 13.47 8.39
CA ALA A 129 -3.60 12.11 8.01
C ALA A 129 -5.01 11.71 8.49
N GLU A 130 -5.44 12.15 9.69
CA GLU A 130 -6.77 11.85 10.22
C GLU A 130 -7.89 12.61 9.54
N SER A 131 -7.65 13.85 9.13
CA SER A 131 -8.56 14.57 8.25
C SER A 131 -8.72 13.82 6.92
N TYR A 132 -7.62 13.36 6.33
CA TYR A 132 -7.67 12.62 5.06
C TYR A 132 -8.29 11.23 5.19
N LYS A 133 -8.05 10.52 6.30
CA LYS A 133 -8.69 9.22 6.60
C LYS A 133 -10.20 9.29 6.45
N SER A 134 -10.83 10.39 6.86
CA SER A 134 -12.29 10.56 6.77
C SER A 134 -12.78 10.45 5.32
N VAL A 135 -12.02 10.97 4.35
CA VAL A 135 -12.30 10.83 2.90
C VAL A 135 -12.07 9.38 2.45
N VAL A 136 -10.97 8.77 2.91
CA VAL A 136 -10.62 7.39 2.55
C VAL A 136 -11.66 6.38 3.05
N ARG A 137 -12.26 6.62 4.23
CA ARG A 137 -13.26 5.73 4.84
C ARG A 137 -14.55 5.60 4.05
N SER A 138 -14.87 6.55 3.17
CA SER A 138 -16.00 6.41 2.24
C SER A 138 -15.81 5.25 1.25
N TYR A 139 -14.56 4.81 1.02
CA TYR A 139 -14.22 3.72 0.09
C TYR A 139 -13.60 2.50 0.76
N PHE A 140 -12.97 2.69 1.93
CA PHE A 140 -12.26 1.69 2.71
C PHE A 140 -12.59 1.89 4.21
N PHE A 141 -13.67 1.26 4.68
CA PHE A 141 -14.26 1.52 6.00
C PHE A 141 -13.31 1.19 7.18
N ASP A 142 -12.37 0.27 6.95
CA ASP A 142 -11.34 -0.22 7.86
C ASP A 142 -10.08 0.65 7.86
N ALA A 143 -10.08 1.77 7.14
CA ALA A 143 -8.92 2.64 7.05
C ALA A 143 -8.54 3.30 8.39
N PHE A 144 -7.25 3.32 8.69
CA PHE A 144 -6.69 3.94 9.89
C PHE A 144 -5.33 4.60 9.62
N VAL A 145 -4.95 5.59 10.42
CA VAL A 145 -3.64 6.25 10.30
C VAL A 145 -2.55 5.41 10.96
N ALA A 146 -1.45 5.24 10.24
CA ALA A 146 -0.26 4.54 10.71
C ALA A 146 0.98 5.39 10.46
N GLU A 147 1.95 5.27 11.36
CA GLU A 147 3.29 5.79 11.15
C GLU A 147 4.03 4.92 10.12
N ALA A 148 4.82 5.59 9.30
CA ALA A 148 5.71 5.01 8.32
C ALA A 148 7.08 5.67 8.44
N ALA A 149 8.10 4.89 8.09
CA ALA A 149 9.41 5.48 7.81
C ALA A 149 9.27 6.47 6.64
N PRO A 150 10.05 7.57 6.66
CA PRO A 150 10.11 8.52 5.55
C PRO A 150 10.46 7.84 4.24
#